data_AF-A0A6B3CSY9-F1
#
_entry.id   AF-A0A6B3CSY9-F1
#
_cell.length_a   1.000
_cell.length_b   1.000
_cell.length_c   1.000
_cell.angle_alpha   90.00
_cell.angle_beta   90.00
_cell.angle_gamma   90.00
#
_symmetry.space_group_name_H-M   'P 1'
#
loop_
_entity.id
_entity.type
_entity.pdbx_description
1 polymer ?
#
loop_
_entity_poly.entity_id
_entity_poly.type
_entity_poly.pdbx_seq_one_letter_code
_entity_poly.pdbx_strand_id
1 'polypeptide(L)'
;HDPRDPASVAAPGADYRPRRDPDLTGVRVGVPRTYYFEHVDPDVEAAVRRAVAQLEALGARLVEIDVPMARYVQATQWGLMVPEATAYHES
;
A
#
# COMPACT_ATOMS: atom_id res chain seq x y z
N HIS A 1 -3.46 8.02 20.54
CA HIS A 1 -4.69 8.76 20.89
C HIS A 1 -4.28 10.14 21.36
N ASP A 2 -4.61 11.17 20.59
CA ASP A 2 -4.48 12.57 21.00
C ASP A 2 -5.88 13.13 21.28
N PRO A 3 -6.21 13.50 22.53
CA PRO A 3 -7.53 14.04 22.88
C PRO A 3 -7.81 15.43 22.28
N ARG A 4 -6.84 16.07 21.61
CA ARG A 4 -7.02 17.35 20.90
C ARG A 4 -7.32 17.19 19.42
N ASP A 5 -7.25 15.98 18.89
CA ASP A 5 -7.53 15.68 17.48
C ASP A 5 -8.72 14.71 17.36
N PRO A 6 -9.91 15.18 16.94
CA PRO A 6 -11.10 14.34 16.79
C PRO A 6 -10.97 13.28 15.68
N ALA A 7 -9.96 13.37 14.80
CA ALA A 7 -9.64 12.33 13.81
C ALA A 7 -8.70 11.24 14.36
N SER A 8 -8.18 11.39 15.58
CA SER A 8 -7.28 10.42 16.20
C SER A 8 -8.02 9.16 16.62
N VAL A 9 -7.83 8.08 15.86
CA VAL A 9 -8.41 6.77 16.17
C VAL A 9 -7.94 6.29 17.56
N ALA A 10 -8.90 6.00 18.43
CA ALA A 10 -8.66 5.42 19.75
C ALA A 10 -8.40 3.90 19.64
N ALA A 11 -7.29 3.51 19.03
CA ALA A 11 -6.81 2.14 19.00
C ALA A 11 -5.67 1.94 20.03
N PRO A 12 -5.54 0.76 20.65
CA PRO A 12 -4.34 0.41 21.41
C PRO A 12 -3.09 0.59 20.53
N GLY A 13 -2.04 1.18 21.06
CA GLY A 13 -0.77 1.31 20.33
C GLY A 13 -0.26 -0.08 19.94
N ALA A 14 -0.15 -0.35 18.64
CA ALA A 14 0.46 -1.58 18.18
C ALA A 14 1.99 -1.46 18.25
N ASP A 15 2.65 -2.56 18.59
CA ASP A 15 4.10 -2.65 18.49
C ASP A 15 4.49 -2.88 17.03
N TYR A 16 5.01 -1.85 16.37
CA TYR A 16 5.41 -1.88 14.96
C TYR A 16 6.87 -2.31 14.76
N ARG A 17 7.56 -2.77 15.82
CA ARG A 17 8.95 -3.25 15.68
C ARG A 17 8.99 -4.47 14.75
N PRO A 18 9.85 -4.44 13.70
CA PRO A 18 9.96 -5.57 12.79
C PRO A 18 10.46 -6.80 13.55
N ARG A 19 9.83 -7.96 13.29
CA ARG A 19 10.35 -9.24 13.76
C ARG A 19 11.72 -9.50 13.12
N ARG A 20 12.65 -10.04 13.92
CA ARG A 20 14.05 -10.28 13.51
C ARG A 20 14.17 -11.30 12.37
N ASP A 21 13.24 -12.25 12.31
CA ASP A 21 13.03 -13.18 11.20
C ASP A 21 11.50 -13.31 10.98
N PRO A 22 10.95 -12.67 9.93
CA PRO A 22 9.53 -12.79 9.63
C PRO A 22 9.24 -14.09 8.90
N ASP A 23 8.61 -15.06 9.58
CA ASP A 23 7.93 -16.18 8.94
C ASP A 23 6.53 -15.72 8.49
N LEU A 24 6.26 -15.84 7.19
CA LEU A 24 5.00 -15.46 6.55
C LEU A 24 4.11 -16.67 6.22
N THR A 25 4.41 -17.85 6.77
CA THR A 25 3.58 -19.04 6.62
C THR A 25 2.12 -18.75 7.02
N GLY A 26 1.20 -19.02 6.10
CA GLY A 26 -0.23 -18.77 6.29
C GLY A 26 -0.70 -17.35 5.92
N VAL A 27 0.22 -16.43 5.60
CA VAL A 27 -0.12 -15.11 5.06
C VAL A 27 -0.43 -15.23 3.57
N ARG A 28 -1.48 -14.54 3.11
CA ARG A 28 -1.83 -14.42 1.69
C ARG A 28 -1.47 -13.04 1.19
N VAL A 29 -0.70 -12.96 0.12
CA VAL A 29 -0.30 -11.69 -0.51
C VAL A 29 -0.97 -11.59 -1.88
N GLY A 30 -1.82 -10.58 -2.04
CA GLY A 30 -2.46 -10.28 -3.32
C GLY A 30 -1.50 -9.55 -4.27
N VAL A 31 -1.24 -10.13 -5.44
CA VAL A 31 -0.39 -9.53 -6.49
C VAL A 31 -1.29 -9.12 -7.66
N PRO A 32 -1.44 -7.82 -7.95
CA PRO A 32 -2.30 -7.35 -9.04
C PRO A 32 -1.72 -7.70 -10.42
N ARG A 33 -2.55 -8.27 -11.30
CA ARG A 33 -2.11 -8.71 -12.65
C ARG A 33 -1.72 -7.57 -13.60
N THR A 34 -2.50 -6.49 -13.61
CA THR A 34 -2.53 -5.58 -14.77
C THR A 34 -2.09 -4.16 -14.44
N TYR A 35 -2.18 -3.72 -13.18
CA TYR A 35 -2.05 -2.30 -12.86
C TYR A 35 -0.61 -1.78 -12.69
N TYR A 36 0.28 -2.60 -12.11
CA TYR A 36 1.61 -2.12 -11.72
C TYR A 36 2.69 -2.28 -12.81
N PHE A 37 2.38 -2.90 -13.94
CA PHE A 37 3.39 -3.29 -14.95
C PHE A 37 3.20 -2.65 -16.32
N GLU A 38 2.05 -2.04 -16.61
CA GLU A 38 1.78 -1.50 -17.96
C GLU A 38 2.49 -0.16 -18.26
N HIS A 39 2.83 0.63 -17.23
CA HIS A 39 3.43 1.97 -17.36
C HIS A 39 4.54 2.22 -16.34
N VAL A 40 5.29 1.19 -15.96
CA VAL A 40 6.36 1.29 -14.96
C VAL A 40 7.73 1.14 -15.61
N ASP A 41 8.73 1.81 -15.06
CA ASP A 41 10.12 1.61 -15.47
C ASP A 41 10.53 0.14 -15.27
N PRO A 42 11.19 -0.51 -16.24
CA PRO A 42 11.61 -1.90 -16.14
C PRO A 42 12.41 -2.24 -14.87
N ASP A 43 13.22 -1.30 -14.36
CA ASP A 43 14.02 -1.52 -13.16
C ASP A 43 13.14 -1.57 -11.90
N VAL A 44 12.07 -0.78 -11.87
CA VAL A 44 11.08 -0.79 -10.80
C VAL A 44 10.24 -2.07 -10.86
N GLU A 45 9.81 -2.50 -12.05
CA GLU A 45 9.15 -3.79 -12.22
C GLU A 45 10.03 -4.93 -11.69
N ALA A 46 11.30 -4.96 -12.08
CA ALA A 46 12.25 -5.97 -11.63
C ALA A 46 12.43 -5.95 -10.11
N ALA A 47 12.50 -4.76 -9.50
CA ALA A 47 12.57 -4.63 -8.04
C ALA A 47 11.34 -5.17 -7.33
N VAL A 48 10.13 -4.84 -7.83
CA VAL A 48 8.87 -5.35 -7.27
C VAL A 48 8.79 -6.87 -7.39
N ARG A 49 9.15 -7.43 -8.55
CA ARG A 49 9.18 -8.89 -8.75
C ARG A 49 10.15 -9.60 -7.80
N ARG A 50 11.33 -9.02 -7.55
CA ARG A 50 12.27 -9.54 -6.55
C ARG A 50 11.68 -9.51 -5.14
N ALA A 51 11.01 -8.43 -4.76
CA ALA A 51 10.35 -8.34 -3.45
C ALA A 51 9.23 -9.38 -3.30
N VAL A 52 8.42 -9.59 -4.34
CA VAL A 52 7.37 -10.63 -4.36
C VAL A 52 7.96 -12.02 -4.17
N ALA A 53 9.07 -12.35 -4.86
CA ALA A 53 9.75 -13.62 -4.70
C ALA A 53 10.33 -13.81 -3.27
N GLN A 54 10.81 -12.74 -2.64
CA GLN A 54 11.26 -12.79 -1.25
C GLN A 54 10.09 -13.09 -0.29
N LEU A 55 8.91 -12.52 -0.51
CA LEU A 55 7.72 -12.82 0.30
C LEU A 55 7.33 -14.30 0.20
N GLU A 56 7.37 -14.87 -1.00
CA GLU A 56 7.12 -16.30 -1.21
C GLU A 56 8.18 -17.18 -0.52
N ALA A 57 9.47 -16.81 -0.60
CA ALA A 57 10.55 -17.51 0.08
C ALA A 57 10.42 -17.50 1.61
N LEU A 58 9.76 -16.48 2.17
CA LEU A 58 9.42 -16.39 3.60
C LEU A 58 8.14 -17.17 3.96
N GLY A 59 7.52 -17.89 3.02
CA GLY A 59 6.35 -18.75 3.25
C GLY A 59 5.00 -18.11 2.94
N ALA A 60 4.97 -16.90 2.39
CA ALA A 60 3.72 -16.27 1.99
C ALA A 60 3.10 -16.97 0.77
N ARG A 61 1.78 -17.10 0.76
CA ARG A 61 1.03 -17.57 -0.40
C ARG A 61 0.68 -16.40 -1.32
N LEU A 62 1.27 -16.37 -2.51
CA LEU A 62 0.92 -15.40 -3.54
C LEU A 62 -0.45 -15.73 -4.15
N VAL A 63 -1.27 -14.70 -4.33
CA VAL A 63 -2.60 -14.79 -4.94
C VAL A 63 -2.71 -13.71 -6.00
N GLU A 64 -2.90 -14.10 -7.26
CA GLU A 64 -3.22 -13.13 -8.29
C GLU A 64 -4.59 -12.50 -8.02
N ILE A 65 -4.65 -11.17 -8.07
CA ILE A 65 -5.91 -10.43 -7.91
C ILE A 65 -6.11 -9.45 -9.05
N ASP A 66 -7.38 -9.22 -9.38
CA ASP A 66 -7.76 -8.12 -10.26
C ASP A 66 -8.15 -6.93 -9.39
N VAL A 67 -7.53 -5.77 -9.65
CA VAL A 67 -7.88 -4.51 -8.99
C VAL A 67 -8.37 -3.53 -10.07
N PRO A 68 -9.59 -3.71 -10.59
CA PRO A 68 -10.09 -2.95 -11.74
C PRO A 68 -10.20 -1.44 -11.48
N MET A 69 -10.33 -1.05 -10.20
CA MET A 69 -10.42 0.36 -9.80
C MET A 69 -9.06 1.05 -9.62
N ALA A 70 -7.94 0.31 -9.64
CA ALA A 70 -6.63 0.90 -9.40
C ALA A 70 -6.28 1.98 -10.44
N ARG A 71 -6.73 1.83 -11.70
CA ARG A 71 -6.62 2.85 -12.76
C ARG A 71 -7.22 4.22 -12.41
N TYR A 72 -8.17 4.26 -11.48
CA TYR A 72 -8.77 5.51 -11.02
C TYR A 72 -8.07 6.09 -9.80
N VAL A 73 -7.23 5.34 -9.08
CA VAL A 73 -6.60 5.81 -7.83
C VAL A 73 -5.72 7.05 -8.08
N GLN A 74 -4.94 7.08 -9.17
CA GLN A 74 -4.17 8.27 -9.53
C GLN A 74 -5.08 9.48 -9.84
N ALA A 75 -6.15 9.29 -10.62
CA ALA A 75 -7.09 10.36 -10.95
C ALA A 75 -7.86 10.86 -9.71
N THR A 76 -8.27 9.95 -8.82
CA THR A 76 -8.96 10.25 -7.57
C THR A 76 -8.03 10.96 -6.57
N GLN A 77 -6.76 10.56 -6.49
CA GLN A 77 -5.77 11.21 -5.61
C GLN A 77 -5.51 12.68 -6.02
N TRP A 78 -5.44 12.97 -7.33
CA TRP A 78 -5.35 14.35 -7.82
C TRP A 78 -6.64 15.14 -7.56
N GLY A 79 -7.81 14.50 -7.70
CA GLY A 79 -9.11 15.12 -7.42
C GLY A 79 -9.39 15.40 -5.93
N LEU A 80 -8.76 14.66 -5.01
CA LEU A 80 -8.89 14.86 -3.55
C LEU A 80 -7.86 15.84 -2.97
N MET A 81 -6.61 15.84 -3.48
CA MET A 81 -5.58 16.78 -3.00
C MET A 81 -5.83 18.24 -3.39
N VAL A 82 -6.44 18.51 -4.56
CA VAL A 82 -6.73 19.89 -4.99
C VAL A 82 -7.70 20.62 -4.04
N PRO A 83 -8.85 20.03 -3.62
CA PRO A 83 -9.75 20.69 -2.67
C PRO A 83 -9.20 20.77 -1.24
N GLU A 84 -8.35 19.83 -0.80
CA GLU A 84 -7.67 19.97 0.50
C GLU A 84 -6.64 21.11 0.49
N ALA A 85 -5.90 21.30 -0.61
CA ALA A 85 -4.90 22.36 -0.73
C ALA A 85 -5.50 23.77 -0.86
N THR A 86 -6.68 23.93 -1.47
CA THR A 86 -7.36 25.23 -1.58
C THR A 86 -8.01 25.67 -0.28
N ALA A 87 -8.45 24.74 0.57
CA ALA A 87 -9.02 25.07 1.88
C ALA A 87 -7.99 25.71 2.84
N TYR A 88 -6.68 25.50 2.62
CA TYR A 88 -5.60 26.12 3.41
C TYR A 88 -5.07 27.45 2.84
N HIS A 89 -5.52 27.89 1.67
CA HIS A 89 -5.05 29.15 1.05
C HIS A 89 -6.06 30.31 1.14
N GLU A 90 -7.20 30.12 1.81
CA GLU A 90 -8.19 31.18 2.06
C GLU A 90 -8.36 31.56 3.55
N SER A 91 -7.39 31.21 4.42
CA SER A 91 -7.31 31.73 5.80
C SER A 91 -6.10 32.63 5.99
#